data_AF-A0A447MZX3-F1
#
_entry.id   AF-A0A447MZX3-F1
#
_cell.length_a   1.000
_cell.length_b   1.000
_cell.length_c   1.000
_cell.angle_alpha   90.00
_cell.angle_beta   90.00
_cell.angle_gamma   90.00
#
_symmetry.space_group_name_H-M   'P 1'
#
loop_
_entity.id
_entity.type
_entity.pdbx_description
1 polymer ?
#
loop_
_entity_poly.entity_id
_entity_poly.type
_entity_poly.pdbx_seq_one_letter_code
_entity_poly.pdbx_strand_id
1 'polypeptide(L)'
;MKKITLALSAVCLLFTLNHSANALVSSPSTLNPGTNVAKLAEQAPVHWVSVAQIENSLTGRPPMAVGFDIDDTVLFSSPGFWRGKKTYSPDSDDYLKNPAFWEKMNNGWDEFSIPKEVARQLIDMHVRRGDSIYFVTGRSQTKTETVSKTLADNFHIPAANMNPVIFAGDKPEQNTKVQWLQEKNMRIFYGDSDNDITAARDCGIRGIRILRAANSTYKPLPQAGAFWRGSHCQLGVLKIRRASGSPFLHDFCTNLPRWLLPFPDLLHTIQETFVFRKEQPMWYQRTITLSEKPRGVSSDNR
;
A
#
# COMPACT_ATOMS: atom_id res chain seq x y z
N MET A 1 -53.80 -0.08 35.62
CA MET A 1 -52.72 0.75 35.01
C MET A 1 -51.59 -0.08 34.38
N LYS A 2 -51.00 -1.09 35.05
CA LYS A 2 -49.87 -1.87 34.51
C LYS A 2 -50.11 -2.61 33.17
N LYS A 3 -51.34 -3.03 32.87
CA LYS A 3 -51.68 -3.74 31.61
C LYS A 3 -51.78 -2.82 30.38
N ILE A 4 -52.08 -1.53 30.60
CA ILE A 4 -52.18 -0.52 29.53
C ILE A 4 -50.77 -0.02 29.16
N THR A 5 -49.87 0.08 30.15
CA THR A 5 -48.48 0.46 29.92
C THR A 5 -47.71 -0.60 29.10
N LEU A 6 -47.96 -1.90 29.33
CA LEU A 6 -47.35 -2.98 28.55
C LEU A 6 -47.82 -3.02 27.08
N ALA A 7 -49.08 -2.66 26.82
CA ALA A 7 -49.63 -2.63 25.46
C ALA A 7 -49.03 -1.47 24.63
N LEU A 8 -48.80 -0.30 25.24
CA LEU A 8 -48.12 0.81 24.54
C LEU A 8 -46.65 0.49 24.24
N SER A 9 -45.94 -0.21 25.14
CA SER A 9 -44.54 -0.60 24.91
C SER A 9 -44.36 -1.58 23.75
N ALA A 10 -45.32 -2.50 23.55
CA ALA A 10 -45.29 -3.46 22.45
C ALA A 10 -45.58 -2.80 21.09
N VAL A 11 -46.44 -1.77 21.05
CA VAL A 11 -46.73 -1.02 19.82
C VAL A 11 -45.52 -0.18 19.40
N CYS A 12 -44.75 0.40 20.34
CA CYS A 12 -43.53 1.13 20.01
C CYS A 12 -42.40 0.25 19.45
N LEU A 13 -42.32 -1.04 19.82
CA LEU A 13 -41.35 -1.99 19.25
C LEU A 13 -41.70 -2.43 17.83
N LEU A 14 -42.99 -2.42 17.45
CA LEU A 14 -43.43 -2.83 16.11
C LEU A 14 -43.18 -1.74 15.05
N PHE A 15 -43.01 -0.48 15.45
CA PHE A 15 -42.70 0.61 14.53
C PHE A 15 -41.19 0.77 14.22
N THR A 16 -40.30 0.18 15.02
CA THR A 16 -38.84 0.27 14.78
C THR A 16 -38.28 -0.85 13.91
N LEU A 17 -39.04 -1.93 13.67
CA LEU A 17 -38.59 -3.10 12.90
C LEU A 17 -38.98 -3.07 11.40
N ASN A 18 -39.66 -2.01 10.94
CA ASN A 18 -40.04 -1.84 9.52
C ASN A 18 -39.08 -0.90 8.76
N HIS A 19 -37.77 -0.97 9.02
CA HIS A 19 -36.81 -0.51 8.02
C HIS A 19 -36.60 -1.65 7.01
N SER A 20 -37.44 -1.69 5.98
CA SER A 20 -37.07 -2.34 4.74
C SER A 20 -35.74 -1.75 4.30
N ALA A 21 -34.66 -2.53 4.40
CA ALA A 21 -33.42 -2.20 3.75
C ALA A 21 -33.70 -2.19 2.24
N ASN A 22 -34.08 -1.02 1.73
CA ASN A 22 -34.11 -0.78 0.30
C ASN A 22 -32.66 -0.93 -0.16
N ALA A 23 -32.35 -2.07 -0.76
CA ALA A 23 -31.20 -2.17 -1.65
C ALA A 23 -31.36 -1.02 -2.65
N LEU A 24 -30.53 0.00 -2.53
CA LEU A 24 -30.47 1.07 -3.51
C LEU A 24 -30.06 0.39 -4.82
N VAL A 25 -31.06 0.06 -5.63
CA VAL A 25 -30.85 -0.23 -7.05
C VAL A 25 -30.06 0.95 -7.56
N SER A 26 -28.80 0.71 -7.94
CA SER A 26 -27.93 1.73 -8.48
C SER A 26 -28.66 2.34 -9.67
N SER A 27 -29.22 3.54 -9.47
CA SER A 27 -29.84 4.26 -10.58
C SER A 27 -28.78 4.38 -11.67
N PRO A 28 -29.12 4.11 -12.94
CA PRO A 28 -28.15 4.19 -14.01
C PRO A 28 -27.46 5.55 -13.94
N SER A 29 -26.14 5.53 -13.85
CA SER A 29 -25.35 6.75 -13.79
C SER A 29 -25.70 7.63 -15.00
N THR A 30 -25.95 8.92 -14.76
CA THR A 30 -26.20 9.91 -15.81
C THR A 30 -25.12 9.85 -16.89
N LEU A 31 -25.50 9.89 -18.17
CA LEU A 31 -24.58 9.72 -19.31
C LEU A 31 -23.43 10.76 -19.31
N ASN A 32 -23.73 12.00 -18.92
CA ASN A 32 -22.78 13.09 -18.85
C ASN A 32 -22.87 13.75 -17.46
N PRO A 33 -22.27 13.16 -16.42
CA PRO A 33 -22.44 13.64 -15.04
C PRO A 33 -21.76 14.99 -14.78
N GLY A 34 -20.78 15.37 -15.60
CA GLY A 34 -19.97 16.58 -15.41
C GLY A 34 -19.19 16.58 -14.09
N THR A 35 -18.45 17.67 -13.85
CA THR A 35 -17.81 17.96 -12.55
C THR A 35 -17.70 19.47 -12.36
N ASN A 36 -17.32 19.93 -11.17
CA ASN A 36 -17.05 21.33 -10.88
C ASN A 36 -15.77 21.46 -10.04
N VAL A 37 -15.27 22.70 -9.87
CA VAL A 37 -14.02 22.94 -9.14
C VAL A 37 -14.10 22.51 -7.68
N ALA A 38 -15.28 22.57 -7.05
CA ALA A 38 -15.46 22.11 -5.67
C ALA A 38 -15.24 20.58 -5.56
N LYS A 39 -15.81 19.79 -6.48
CA LYS A 39 -15.60 18.33 -6.53
C LYS A 39 -14.15 17.94 -6.87
N LEU A 40 -13.48 18.70 -7.72
CA LEU A 40 -12.07 18.46 -8.06
C LEU A 40 -11.11 18.84 -6.92
N ALA A 41 -11.45 19.85 -6.13
CA ALA A 41 -10.66 20.32 -5.00
C ALA A 41 -11.03 19.61 -3.68
N GLU A 42 -12.12 18.83 -3.65
CA GLU A 42 -12.57 18.10 -2.47
C GLU A 42 -11.45 17.19 -1.94
N GLN A 43 -11.14 17.33 -0.65
CA GLN A 43 -10.17 16.49 0.04
C GLN A 43 -10.84 15.87 1.26
N ALA A 44 -10.80 14.55 1.37
CA ALA A 44 -11.18 13.89 2.60
C ALA A 44 -10.23 14.31 3.74
N PRO A 45 -10.75 14.52 4.97
CA PRO A 45 -9.96 14.96 6.12
C PRO A 45 -9.13 13.79 6.69
N VAL A 46 -8.15 13.34 5.92
CA VAL A 46 -7.27 12.21 6.21
C VAL A 46 -5.89 12.74 6.61
N HIS A 47 -5.33 12.17 7.68
CA HIS A 47 -3.96 12.46 8.10
C HIS A 47 -2.95 11.73 7.20
N TRP A 48 -2.63 12.35 6.06
CA TRP A 48 -1.64 11.84 5.12
C TRP A 48 -0.21 12.03 5.63
N VAL A 49 0.58 10.97 5.60
CA VAL A 49 2.01 10.98 5.95
C VAL A 49 2.85 10.40 4.81
N SER A 50 4.14 10.70 4.79
CA SER A 50 5.15 10.10 3.90
C SER A 50 6.15 9.25 4.71
N VAL A 51 6.90 8.37 4.04
CA VAL A 51 7.98 7.60 4.68
C VAL A 51 8.99 8.53 5.34
N ALA A 52 9.37 9.63 4.68
CA ALA A 52 10.28 10.63 5.24
C ALA A 52 9.72 11.30 6.52
N GLN A 53 8.42 11.62 6.56
CA GLN A 53 7.80 12.17 7.77
C GLN A 53 7.73 11.14 8.90
N ILE A 54 7.52 9.86 8.58
CA ILE A 54 7.60 8.77 9.55
C ILE A 54 9.02 8.68 10.09
N GLU A 55 10.03 8.56 9.23
CA GLU A 55 11.45 8.50 9.61
C GLU A 55 11.84 9.69 10.51
N ASN A 56 11.50 10.90 10.10
CA ASN A 56 11.78 12.11 10.86
C ASN A 56 11.14 12.08 12.27
N SER A 57 9.90 11.58 12.39
CA SER A 57 9.22 11.44 13.69
C SER A 57 9.86 10.40 14.62
N LEU A 58 10.77 9.56 14.09
CA LEU A 58 11.51 8.54 14.83
C LEU A 58 12.97 8.92 15.10
N THR A 59 13.42 10.09 14.65
CA THR A 59 14.78 10.60 14.89
C THR A 59 15.12 10.60 16.38
N GLY A 60 16.32 10.11 16.72
CA GLY A 60 16.78 10.01 18.12
C GLY A 60 16.14 8.89 18.94
N ARG A 61 15.17 8.15 18.40
CA ARG A 61 14.64 6.95 19.07
C ARG A 61 15.56 5.76 18.82
N PRO A 62 15.89 4.96 19.84
CA PRO A 62 16.68 3.74 19.66
C PRO A 62 15.94 2.72 18.80
N PRO A 63 16.65 1.67 18.33
CA PRO A 63 16.03 0.52 17.66
C PRO A 63 14.82 -0.02 18.44
N MET A 64 13.76 -0.38 17.71
CA MET A 64 12.53 -0.93 18.28
C MET A 64 11.95 -2.06 17.42
N ALA A 65 11.00 -2.81 17.96
CA ALA A 65 10.21 -3.76 17.19
C ALA A 65 9.13 -3.04 16.39
N VAL A 66 9.02 -3.35 15.10
CA VAL A 66 7.97 -2.87 14.20
C VAL A 66 7.36 -4.03 13.45
N GLY A 67 6.06 -3.95 13.16
CA GLY A 67 5.33 -5.02 12.49
C GLY A 67 4.67 -4.57 11.20
N PHE A 68 4.56 -5.49 10.26
CA PHE A 68 3.86 -5.34 9.00
C PHE A 68 2.82 -6.43 8.84
N ASP A 69 1.62 -6.07 8.42
CA ASP A 69 0.76 -7.01 7.72
C ASP A 69 1.37 -7.41 6.35
N ILE A 70 0.91 -8.51 5.76
CA ILE A 70 1.44 -9.04 4.50
C ILE A 70 0.57 -8.65 3.30
N ASP A 71 -0.66 -9.14 3.28
CA ASP A 71 -1.52 -9.18 2.11
C ASP A 71 -2.12 -7.80 1.83
N ASP A 72 -1.86 -7.25 0.65
CA ASP A 72 -2.14 -5.85 0.28
C ASP A 72 -1.46 -4.77 1.15
N THR A 73 -0.56 -5.16 2.06
CA THR A 73 0.30 -4.25 2.82
C THR A 73 1.71 -4.21 2.23
N VAL A 74 2.42 -5.34 2.26
CA VAL A 74 3.75 -5.46 1.65
C VAL A 74 3.74 -6.21 0.33
N LEU A 75 2.83 -7.18 0.16
CA LEU A 75 2.68 -7.95 -1.07
C LEU A 75 1.31 -7.69 -1.69
N PHE A 76 1.26 -7.43 -2.99
CA PHE A 76 0.03 -7.63 -3.76
C PHE A 76 -0.11 -9.12 -4.07
N SER A 77 -0.81 -9.83 -3.18
CA SER A 77 -0.93 -11.30 -3.18
C SER A 77 -2.23 -11.83 -3.78
N SER A 78 -3.09 -10.93 -4.28
CA SER A 78 -4.33 -11.28 -4.98
C SER A 78 -4.18 -12.39 -6.04
N PRO A 79 -3.06 -12.53 -6.79
CA PRO A 79 -2.89 -13.65 -7.73
C PRO A 79 -3.07 -15.04 -7.08
N GLY A 80 -2.45 -15.27 -5.93
CA GLY A 80 -2.56 -16.54 -5.19
C GLY A 80 -3.97 -16.76 -4.63
N PHE A 81 -4.57 -15.74 -4.03
CA PHE A 81 -5.93 -15.81 -3.49
C PHE A 81 -6.98 -16.04 -4.59
N TRP A 82 -6.86 -15.34 -5.72
CA TRP A 82 -7.74 -15.53 -6.87
C TRP A 82 -7.63 -16.94 -7.45
N ARG A 83 -6.41 -17.46 -7.59
CA ARG A 83 -6.19 -18.85 -8.01
C ARG A 83 -6.80 -19.82 -7.02
N GLY A 84 -6.63 -19.57 -5.72
CA GLY A 84 -7.21 -20.33 -4.63
C GLY A 84 -8.73 -20.43 -4.73
N LYS A 85 -9.41 -19.28 -4.81
CA LYS A 85 -10.87 -19.22 -4.94
C LYS A 85 -11.36 -20.05 -6.13
N LYS A 86 -10.80 -19.84 -7.32
CA LYS A 86 -11.21 -20.61 -8.51
C LYS A 86 -10.87 -22.10 -8.46
N THR A 87 -9.91 -22.52 -7.64
CA THR A 87 -9.50 -23.93 -7.55
C THR A 87 -10.32 -24.68 -6.50
N TYR A 88 -10.57 -24.05 -5.36
CA TYR A 88 -11.10 -24.72 -4.18
C TYR A 88 -12.55 -24.34 -3.84
N SER A 89 -13.02 -23.16 -4.24
CA SER A 89 -14.41 -22.72 -4.02
C SER A 89 -14.83 -21.61 -5.01
N PRO A 90 -15.08 -21.93 -6.30
CA PRO A 90 -15.36 -20.90 -7.32
C PRO A 90 -16.49 -19.94 -6.97
N ASP A 91 -17.52 -20.46 -6.28
CA ASP A 91 -18.77 -19.77 -5.99
C ASP A 91 -18.90 -19.31 -4.52
N SER A 92 -17.85 -19.48 -3.69
CA SER A 92 -17.86 -19.07 -2.28
C SER A 92 -16.47 -18.63 -1.81
N ASP A 93 -16.36 -18.19 -0.55
CA ASP A 93 -15.08 -17.85 0.09
C ASP A 93 -14.56 -18.99 0.99
N ASP A 94 -15.10 -20.21 0.85
CA ASP A 94 -14.74 -21.36 1.70
C ASP A 94 -13.29 -21.82 1.50
N TYR A 95 -12.65 -21.47 0.38
CA TYR A 95 -11.22 -21.70 0.18
C TYR A 95 -10.37 -21.08 1.30
N LEU A 96 -10.82 -19.98 1.92
CA LEU A 96 -10.13 -19.34 3.05
C LEU A 96 -10.11 -20.19 4.32
N LYS A 97 -10.95 -21.23 4.40
CA LYS A 97 -10.97 -22.22 5.49
C LYS A 97 -10.34 -23.56 5.08
N ASN A 98 -9.89 -23.68 3.83
CA ASN A 98 -9.35 -24.91 3.29
C ASN A 98 -7.84 -25.03 3.58
N PRO A 99 -7.37 -26.02 4.37
CA PRO A 99 -5.95 -26.17 4.67
C PRO A 99 -5.10 -26.45 3.42
N ALA A 100 -5.64 -27.12 2.39
CA ALA A 100 -4.90 -27.37 1.14
C ALA A 100 -4.65 -26.08 0.35
N PHE A 101 -5.56 -25.10 0.43
CA PHE A 101 -5.33 -23.77 -0.10
C PHE A 101 -4.17 -23.09 0.64
N TRP A 102 -4.20 -23.09 1.97
CA TRP A 102 -3.16 -22.44 2.76
C TRP A 102 -1.79 -23.06 2.55
N GLU A 103 -1.70 -24.39 2.42
CA GLU A 103 -0.44 -25.06 2.08
C GLU A 103 0.14 -24.55 0.76
N LYS A 104 -0.69 -24.33 -0.27
CA LYS A 104 -0.23 -23.73 -1.54
C LYS A 104 0.11 -22.25 -1.42
N MET A 105 -0.73 -21.49 -0.71
CA MET A 105 -0.55 -20.05 -0.52
C MET A 105 0.76 -19.75 0.20
N ASN A 106 1.08 -20.52 1.25
CA ASN A 106 2.24 -20.27 2.11
C ASN A 106 3.54 -20.95 1.63
N ASN A 107 3.48 -21.86 0.63
CA ASN A 107 4.66 -22.62 0.16
C ASN A 107 4.86 -22.52 -1.36
N GLY A 108 4.63 -21.34 -1.96
CA GLY A 108 5.08 -21.08 -3.33
C GLY A 108 4.22 -20.09 -4.12
N TRP A 109 2.94 -19.90 -3.79
CA TRP A 109 2.11 -18.97 -4.59
C TRP A 109 2.48 -17.49 -4.41
N ASP A 110 3.26 -17.14 -3.38
CA ASP A 110 3.87 -15.82 -3.30
C ASP A 110 4.97 -15.54 -4.35
N GLU A 111 5.38 -16.53 -5.17
CA GLU A 111 6.17 -16.28 -6.39
C GLU A 111 5.41 -15.40 -7.40
N PHE A 112 4.08 -15.39 -7.33
CA PHE A 112 3.22 -14.53 -8.13
C PHE A 112 2.80 -13.24 -7.40
N SER A 113 3.17 -13.11 -6.13
CA SER A 113 2.89 -11.92 -5.33
C SER A 113 3.85 -10.80 -5.72
N ILE A 114 3.34 -9.58 -5.89
CA ILE A 114 4.15 -8.44 -6.34
C ILE A 114 4.54 -7.58 -5.12
N PRO A 115 5.84 -7.41 -4.80
CA PRO A 115 6.28 -6.55 -3.72
C PRO A 115 5.87 -5.09 -3.94
N LYS A 116 5.25 -4.49 -2.92
CA LYS A 116 4.79 -3.10 -2.98
C LYS A 116 5.94 -2.14 -2.73
N GLU A 117 6.07 -1.14 -3.59
CA GLU A 117 7.14 -0.13 -3.51
C GLU A 117 7.15 0.62 -2.18
N VAL A 118 5.98 0.95 -1.66
CA VAL A 118 5.86 1.60 -0.35
C VAL A 118 6.42 0.74 0.80
N ALA A 119 6.33 -0.58 0.68
CA ALA A 119 6.90 -1.50 1.64
C ALA A 119 8.42 -1.58 1.54
N ARG A 120 8.99 -1.56 0.31
CA ARG A 120 10.45 -1.44 0.12
C ARG A 120 10.98 -0.23 0.89
N GLN A 121 10.38 0.94 0.67
CA GLN A 121 10.82 2.19 1.32
C GLN A 121 10.69 2.15 2.84
N LEU A 122 9.61 1.58 3.38
CA LEU A 122 9.42 1.44 4.83
C LEU A 122 10.42 0.44 5.43
N ILE A 123 10.59 -0.72 4.81
CA ILE A 123 11.50 -1.76 5.27
C ILE A 123 12.94 -1.24 5.23
N ASP A 124 13.37 -0.62 4.13
CA ASP A 124 14.71 0.00 4.01
C ASP A 124 14.95 1.05 5.10
N MET A 125 13.94 1.87 5.40
CA MET A 125 14.00 2.85 6.48
C MET A 125 14.17 2.19 7.85
N HIS A 126 13.41 1.13 8.16
CA HIS A 126 13.54 0.40 9.42
C HIS A 126 14.84 -0.40 9.53
N VAL A 127 15.36 -0.95 8.41
CA VAL A 127 16.69 -1.58 8.35
C VAL A 127 17.76 -0.54 8.66
N ARG A 128 17.73 0.64 8.04
CA ARG A 128 18.69 1.74 8.34
C ARG A 128 18.66 2.17 9.80
N ARG A 129 17.50 2.10 10.45
CA ARG A 129 17.32 2.40 11.87
C ARG A 129 17.80 1.29 12.81
N GLY A 130 18.08 0.09 12.28
CA GLY A 130 18.41 -1.08 13.07
C GLY A 130 17.20 -1.71 13.78
N ASP A 131 15.98 -1.37 13.36
CA ASP A 131 14.75 -1.88 13.99
C ASP A 131 14.58 -3.40 13.73
N SER A 132 13.94 -4.10 14.66
CA SER A 132 13.54 -5.51 14.48
C SER A 132 12.22 -5.56 13.71
N ILE A 133 12.22 -6.26 12.58
CA ILE A 133 11.10 -6.30 11.64
C ILE A 133 10.34 -7.61 11.81
N TYR A 134 9.04 -7.51 12.05
CA TYR A 134 8.11 -8.63 12.15
C TYR A 134 7.05 -8.54 11.08
N PHE A 135 6.54 -9.70 10.66
CA PHE A 135 5.38 -9.81 9.77
C PHE A 135 4.28 -10.57 10.51
N VAL A 136 3.09 -9.97 10.63
CA VAL A 136 1.94 -10.55 11.33
C VAL A 136 0.75 -10.60 10.39
N THR A 137 0.41 -11.80 9.94
CA THR A 137 -0.61 -12.02 8.94
C THR A 137 -1.82 -12.77 9.49
N GLY A 138 -3.00 -12.48 8.92
CA GLY A 138 -4.23 -13.24 9.16
C GLY A 138 -4.28 -14.58 8.42
N ARG A 139 -3.29 -14.91 7.58
CA ARG A 139 -3.21 -16.23 6.96
C ARG A 139 -3.17 -17.33 8.01
N SER A 140 -3.82 -18.47 7.72
CA SER A 140 -3.74 -19.65 8.59
C SER A 140 -2.34 -20.25 8.57
N GLN A 141 -1.90 -20.74 9.73
CA GLN A 141 -0.64 -21.45 9.87
C GLN A 141 -0.69 -22.80 9.14
N THR A 142 0.43 -23.17 8.53
CA THR A 142 0.67 -24.43 7.80
C THR A 142 1.81 -25.21 8.43
N LYS A 143 2.01 -26.48 8.03
CA LYS A 143 3.11 -27.30 8.58
C LYS A 143 4.48 -26.73 8.23
N THR A 144 4.61 -26.24 7.02
CA THR A 144 5.79 -25.51 6.52
C THR A 144 5.35 -24.20 5.91
N GLU A 145 6.28 -23.27 5.76
CA GLU A 145 6.05 -22.00 5.07
C GLU A 145 7.33 -21.52 4.41
N THR A 146 7.21 -20.87 3.25
CA THR A 146 8.31 -20.22 2.53
C THR A 146 8.13 -18.70 2.47
N VAL A 147 7.10 -18.16 3.11
CA VAL A 147 6.73 -16.74 3.09
C VAL A 147 7.82 -15.90 3.75
N SER A 148 8.36 -16.35 4.88
CA SER A 148 9.49 -15.68 5.55
C SER A 148 10.66 -15.50 4.60
N LYS A 149 11.02 -16.56 3.85
CA LYS A 149 12.09 -16.51 2.86
C LYS A 149 11.74 -15.54 1.73
N THR A 150 10.55 -15.63 1.15
CA THR A 150 10.10 -14.76 0.07
C THR A 150 10.15 -13.28 0.47
N LEU A 151 9.74 -12.94 1.69
CA LEU A 151 9.80 -11.57 2.21
C LEU A 151 11.24 -11.09 2.41
N ALA A 152 12.08 -11.91 3.04
CA ALA A 152 13.49 -11.58 3.26
C ALA A 152 14.23 -11.34 1.93
N ASP A 153 14.04 -12.23 0.95
CA ASP A 153 14.68 -12.14 -0.36
C ASP A 153 14.15 -10.93 -1.15
N ASN A 154 12.83 -10.78 -1.28
CA ASN A 154 12.24 -9.72 -2.10
C ASN A 154 12.53 -8.32 -1.58
N PHE A 155 12.62 -8.15 -0.26
CA PHE A 155 12.89 -6.86 0.39
C PHE A 155 14.33 -6.71 0.88
N HIS A 156 15.21 -7.65 0.56
CA HIS A 156 16.63 -7.65 0.96
C HIS A 156 16.84 -7.41 2.47
N ILE A 157 16.02 -8.04 3.31
CA ILE A 157 16.03 -7.82 4.75
C ILE A 157 17.21 -8.59 5.36
N PRO A 158 18.15 -7.92 6.06
CA PRO A 158 19.25 -8.61 6.72
C PRO A 158 18.74 -9.58 7.80
N ALA A 159 19.45 -10.69 7.99
CA ALA A 159 19.09 -11.71 8.99
C ALA A 159 18.98 -11.14 10.43
N ALA A 160 19.74 -10.09 10.75
CA ALA A 160 19.68 -9.42 12.06
C ALA A 160 18.38 -8.63 12.29
N ASN A 161 17.71 -8.19 11.23
CA ASN A 161 16.46 -7.44 11.30
C ASN A 161 15.25 -8.35 11.10
N MET A 162 15.39 -9.40 10.30
CA MET A 162 14.31 -10.30 9.92
C MET A 162 13.90 -11.25 11.05
N ASN A 163 12.59 -11.44 11.23
CA ASN A 163 12.02 -12.45 12.11
C ASN A 163 11.08 -13.38 11.32
N PRO A 164 10.90 -14.65 11.72
CA PRO A 164 9.93 -15.54 11.09
C PRO A 164 8.52 -14.94 11.08
N VAL A 165 7.78 -15.19 9.99
CA VAL A 165 6.39 -14.72 9.84
C VAL A 165 5.51 -15.31 10.93
N ILE A 166 4.68 -14.46 11.52
CA ILE A 166 3.67 -14.83 12.50
C ILE A 166 2.35 -15.03 11.77
N PHE A 167 1.93 -16.29 11.66
CA PHE A 167 0.63 -16.69 11.12
C PHE A 167 -0.41 -16.66 12.24
N ALA A 168 -0.99 -15.47 12.48
CA ALA A 168 -1.95 -15.27 13.56
C ALA A 168 -3.29 -15.97 13.28
N GLY A 169 -3.55 -16.32 12.02
CA GLY A 169 -4.83 -16.83 11.56
C GLY A 169 -5.94 -15.79 11.63
N ASP A 170 -7.12 -16.17 11.16
CA ASP A 170 -8.33 -15.37 11.23
C ASP A 170 -9.37 -16.09 12.09
N LYS A 171 -9.97 -15.37 13.03
CA LYS A 171 -11.02 -15.88 13.90
C LYS A 171 -12.16 -14.86 13.90
N PRO A 172 -13.40 -15.27 13.56
CA PRO A 172 -14.54 -14.39 13.68
C PRO A 172 -14.59 -13.75 15.07
N GLU A 173 -14.87 -12.44 15.12
CA GLU A 173 -15.06 -11.66 16.35
C GLU A 173 -13.81 -11.44 17.22
N GLN A 174 -12.64 -11.99 16.84
CA GLN A 174 -11.39 -11.80 17.57
C GLN A 174 -10.31 -11.21 16.67
N ASN A 175 -9.71 -10.09 17.10
CA ASN A 175 -8.50 -9.58 16.46
C ASN A 175 -7.26 -10.37 16.93
N THR A 176 -6.91 -11.40 16.16
CA THR A 176 -5.81 -12.34 16.48
C THR A 176 -4.44 -11.69 16.52
N LYS A 177 -4.26 -10.49 15.94
CA LYS A 177 -2.97 -9.80 15.89
C LYS A 177 -2.59 -9.12 17.21
N VAL A 178 -3.56 -8.71 18.02
CA VAL A 178 -3.33 -7.93 19.26
C VAL A 178 -2.32 -8.60 20.20
N GLN A 179 -2.51 -9.90 20.46
CA GLN A 179 -1.60 -10.69 21.30
C GLN A 179 -0.16 -10.64 20.77
N TRP A 180 0.03 -10.86 19.48
CA TRP A 180 1.36 -10.89 18.86
C TRP A 180 2.06 -9.53 18.88
N LEU A 181 1.31 -8.45 18.66
CA LEU A 181 1.84 -7.09 18.75
C LEU A 181 2.35 -6.78 20.18
N GLN A 182 1.62 -7.21 21.20
CA GLN A 182 2.01 -7.08 22.61
C GLN A 182 3.21 -7.96 22.95
N GLU A 183 3.16 -9.25 22.63
CA GLU A 183 4.21 -10.23 22.95
C GLU A 183 5.56 -9.87 22.31
N LYS A 184 5.55 -9.32 21.09
CA LYS A 184 6.76 -8.87 20.40
C LYS A 184 7.14 -7.43 20.71
N ASN A 185 6.43 -6.79 21.65
CA ASN A 185 6.66 -5.42 22.11
C ASN A 185 6.76 -4.42 20.94
N MET A 186 5.90 -4.59 19.94
CA MET A 186 5.92 -3.75 18.74
C MET A 186 5.53 -2.32 19.09
N ARG A 187 6.10 -1.35 18.39
CA ARG A 187 5.83 0.09 18.63
C ARG A 187 5.09 0.76 17.47
N ILE A 188 5.18 0.16 16.29
CA ILE A 188 4.52 0.61 15.07
C ILE A 188 3.99 -0.63 14.35
N PHE A 189 2.77 -0.56 13.83
CA PHE A 189 2.20 -1.61 12.99
C PHE A 189 1.64 -1.02 11.69
N TYR A 190 2.10 -1.55 10.56
CA TYR A 190 1.67 -1.16 9.23
C TYR A 190 0.66 -2.17 8.70
N GLY A 191 -0.47 -1.70 8.19
CA GLY A 191 -1.45 -2.60 7.58
C GLY A 191 -2.48 -1.89 6.74
N ASP A 192 -3.13 -2.62 5.85
CA ASP A 192 -4.10 -2.09 4.90
C ASP A 192 -5.55 -2.19 5.40
N SER A 193 -5.82 -3.09 6.35
CA SER A 193 -7.15 -3.43 6.83
C SER A 193 -7.51 -2.68 8.11
N ASP A 194 -8.80 -2.66 8.42
CA ASP A 194 -9.31 -2.05 9.65
C ASP A 194 -8.83 -2.79 10.90
N ASN A 195 -8.74 -4.12 10.81
CA ASN A 195 -8.23 -4.97 11.88
C ASN A 195 -6.76 -4.67 12.21
N ASP A 196 -5.93 -4.28 11.23
CA ASP A 196 -4.54 -3.90 11.51
C ASP A 196 -4.46 -2.63 12.36
N ILE A 197 -5.31 -1.64 12.03
CA ILE A 197 -5.34 -0.36 12.73
C ILE A 197 -5.98 -0.47 14.10
N THR A 198 -7.03 -1.27 14.24
CA THR A 198 -7.62 -1.54 15.56
C THR A 198 -6.66 -2.37 16.41
N ALA A 199 -5.95 -3.36 15.86
CA ALA A 199 -4.94 -4.11 16.61
C ALA A 199 -3.87 -3.20 17.20
N ALA A 200 -3.33 -2.30 16.37
CA ALA A 200 -2.35 -1.31 16.81
C ALA A 200 -2.91 -0.40 17.92
N ARG A 201 -4.15 0.06 17.75
CA ARG A 201 -4.83 0.90 18.75
C ARG A 201 -5.01 0.18 20.07
N ASP A 202 -5.47 -1.06 20.04
CA ASP A 202 -5.77 -1.87 21.23
C ASP A 202 -4.49 -2.18 22.01
N CYS A 203 -3.34 -2.25 21.34
CA CYS A 203 -2.03 -2.35 21.97
C CYS A 203 -1.45 -1.00 22.44
N GLY A 204 -2.10 0.14 22.12
CA GLY A 204 -1.57 1.48 22.41
C GLY A 204 -0.33 1.85 21.58
N ILE A 205 -0.19 1.28 20.38
CA ILE A 205 0.97 1.47 19.49
C ILE A 205 0.59 2.26 18.24
N ARG A 206 1.59 2.69 17.47
CA ARG A 206 1.34 3.51 16.28
C ARG A 206 0.86 2.67 15.11
N GLY A 207 -0.45 2.70 14.81
CA GLY A 207 -1.00 2.11 13.58
C GLY A 207 -0.82 3.03 12.35
N ILE A 208 -0.28 2.52 11.24
CA ILE A 208 -0.13 3.30 10.00
C ILE A 208 -0.77 2.53 8.84
N ARG A 209 -1.75 3.18 8.20
CA ARG A 209 -2.55 2.59 7.12
C ARG A 209 -1.80 2.62 5.80
N ILE A 210 -1.74 1.47 5.14
CA ILE A 210 -1.33 1.33 3.74
C ILE A 210 -2.59 1.24 2.86
N LEU A 211 -2.54 1.81 1.66
CA LEU A 211 -3.68 1.70 0.74
C LEU A 211 -3.69 0.32 0.07
N ARG A 212 -4.80 -0.41 0.24
CA ARG A 212 -5.13 -1.59 -0.57
C ARG A 212 -5.23 -1.20 -2.05
N ALA A 213 -4.68 -2.01 -2.94
CA ALA A 213 -4.70 -1.69 -4.36
C ALA A 213 -6.14 -1.76 -4.92
N ALA A 214 -6.48 -0.84 -5.83
CA ALA A 214 -7.83 -0.80 -6.40
C ALA A 214 -8.17 -2.04 -7.24
N ASN A 215 -7.16 -2.76 -7.75
CA ASN A 215 -7.29 -4.03 -8.46
C ASN A 215 -7.12 -5.27 -7.55
N SER A 216 -7.02 -5.10 -6.24
CA SER A 216 -7.06 -6.24 -5.30
C SER A 216 -8.39 -6.97 -5.43
N THR A 217 -8.33 -8.30 -5.35
CA THR A 217 -9.52 -9.15 -5.32
C THR A 217 -10.21 -9.14 -3.96
N TYR A 218 -9.56 -8.63 -2.91
CA TYR A 218 -10.16 -8.51 -1.59
C TYR A 218 -11.00 -7.23 -1.49
N LYS A 219 -12.30 -7.39 -1.68
CA LYS A 219 -13.30 -6.31 -1.69
C LYS A 219 -14.30 -6.46 -0.53
N PRO A 220 -14.93 -5.35 -0.09
CA PRO A 220 -14.73 -3.96 -0.53
C PRO A 220 -13.37 -3.38 -0.09
N LEU A 221 -13.00 -2.22 -0.64
CA LEU A 221 -11.80 -1.51 -0.19
C LEU A 221 -12.04 -0.91 1.21
N PRO A 222 -11.08 -1.03 2.16
CA PRO A 222 -11.18 -0.36 3.44
C PRO A 222 -11.21 1.17 3.31
N GLN A 223 -11.90 1.84 4.24
CA GLN A 223 -11.95 3.30 4.31
C GLN A 223 -10.71 3.85 5.02
N ALA A 224 -9.62 3.99 4.27
CA ALA A 224 -8.35 4.48 4.81
C ALA A 224 -8.51 5.86 5.47
N GLY A 225 -8.21 5.95 6.76
CA GLY A 225 -8.33 7.18 7.56
C GLY A 225 -9.57 7.26 8.46
N ALA A 226 -10.50 6.29 8.38
CA ALA A 226 -11.72 6.26 9.21
C ALA A 226 -11.45 6.32 10.72
N PHE A 227 -10.27 5.86 11.14
CA PHE A 227 -9.90 5.65 12.53
C PHE A 227 -9.07 6.77 13.16
N TRP A 228 -8.75 7.85 12.43
CA TRP A 228 -7.72 8.79 12.86
C TRP A 228 -8.08 9.68 14.07
N ARG A 229 -9.37 9.78 14.44
CA ARG A 229 -9.81 10.59 15.58
C ARG A 229 -9.73 9.79 16.90
N GLY A 230 -8.87 10.25 17.81
CA GLY A 230 -8.71 9.71 19.17
C GLY A 230 -7.34 10.06 19.75
N SER A 231 -7.29 10.50 21.01
CA SER A 231 -6.13 11.17 21.63
C SER A 231 -4.91 10.29 21.94
N HIS A 232 -4.95 8.98 21.65
CA HIS A 232 -3.98 8.02 22.18
C HIS A 232 -3.20 7.23 21.12
N CYS A 233 -3.45 7.42 19.82
CA CYS A 233 -2.69 6.74 18.75
C CYS A 233 -2.41 7.67 17.58
N GLN A 234 -1.13 7.81 17.20
CA GLN A 234 -0.71 8.57 16.02
C GLN A 234 -1.03 7.77 14.74
N LEU A 235 -2.30 7.77 14.36
CA LEU A 235 -2.77 7.11 13.15
C LEU A 235 -2.49 7.99 11.93
N GLY A 236 -1.90 7.41 10.89
CA GLY A 236 -1.63 8.08 9.62
C GLY A 236 -1.95 7.17 8.44
N VAL A 237 -2.25 7.76 7.29
CA VAL A 237 -2.40 7.06 6.02
C VAL A 237 -1.20 7.40 5.14
N LEU A 238 -0.49 6.38 4.66
CA LEU A 238 0.71 6.59 3.87
C LEU A 238 0.35 7.06 2.45
N LYS A 239 0.76 8.29 2.12
CA LYS A 239 0.57 8.87 0.80
C LYS A 239 1.60 8.30 -0.16
N ILE A 240 1.14 7.44 -1.06
CA ILE A 240 1.95 6.94 -2.17
C ILE A 240 2.01 8.07 -3.22
N ARG A 241 3.16 8.73 -3.38
CA ARG A 241 3.35 9.62 -4.52
C ARG A 241 3.47 8.75 -5.76
N ARG A 242 2.65 9.03 -6.79
CA ARG A 242 2.91 8.54 -8.14
C ARG A 242 4.28 9.11 -8.54
N ALA A 243 5.21 8.26 -8.97
CA ALA A 243 6.44 8.72 -9.62
C ALA A 243 6.03 9.37 -10.95
N SER A 244 5.67 10.65 -10.91
CA SER A 244 5.39 11.48 -12.10
C SER A 244 6.59 12.37 -12.44
N GLY A 245 7.78 12.06 -11.95
CA GLY A 245 9.03 12.65 -12.40
C GLY A 245 9.84 11.56 -13.08
N SER A 246 10.28 11.79 -14.32
CA SER A 246 11.36 10.98 -14.85
C SER A 246 12.57 11.11 -13.90
N PRO A 247 13.34 10.04 -13.65
CA PRO A 247 14.57 10.11 -12.86
C PRO A 247 15.57 11.15 -13.42
N PHE A 248 15.39 11.52 -14.69
CA PHE A 248 16.27 12.41 -15.44
C PHE A 248 16.33 13.85 -14.93
N LEU A 249 15.25 14.38 -14.34
CA LEU A 249 15.22 15.78 -13.89
C LEU A 249 15.90 16.00 -12.53
N HIS A 250 15.97 14.97 -11.69
CA HIS A 250 16.67 15.07 -10.41
C HIS A 250 18.20 14.92 -10.57
N ASP A 251 18.64 14.09 -11.53
CA ASP A 251 20.07 13.91 -11.84
C ASP A 251 20.66 15.08 -12.64
N PHE A 252 19.86 15.82 -13.43
CA PHE A 252 20.37 16.94 -14.22
C PHE A 252 20.68 18.19 -13.37
N CYS A 253 19.95 18.42 -12.28
CA CYS A 253 20.17 19.58 -11.42
C CYS A 253 21.25 19.37 -10.34
N THR A 254 21.62 18.12 -10.03
CA THR A 254 22.56 17.82 -8.93
C THR A 254 23.97 17.47 -9.40
N ASN A 255 24.18 17.21 -10.69
CA ASN A 255 25.49 16.83 -11.27
C ASN A 255 25.92 17.72 -12.46
N LEU A 256 25.69 19.04 -12.39
CA LEU A 256 26.31 19.96 -13.33
C LEU A 256 27.77 20.23 -12.92
N PRO A 257 28.76 19.97 -13.79
CA PRO A 257 30.14 20.33 -13.52
C PRO A 257 30.28 21.84 -13.33
N ARG A 258 31.05 22.25 -12.31
CA ARG A 258 31.22 23.64 -11.86
C ARG A 258 31.79 24.61 -12.92
N TRP A 259 32.17 24.12 -14.10
CA TRP A 259 32.73 24.90 -15.21
C TRP A 259 31.70 25.39 -16.25
N LEU A 260 30.41 25.08 -16.09
CA LEU A 260 29.31 25.58 -16.95
C LEU A 260 28.65 26.89 -16.46
N LEU A 261 29.18 27.52 -15.40
CA LEU A 261 28.58 28.68 -14.74
C LEU A 261 28.79 30.09 -15.38
N PRO A 262 29.47 30.34 -16.52
CA PRO A 262 29.62 31.71 -17.02
C PRO A 262 28.84 32.07 -18.31
N PHE A 263 27.76 31.38 -18.67
CA PHE A 263 26.95 31.78 -19.85
C PHE A 263 25.44 31.83 -19.54
N PRO A 264 24.87 33.01 -19.23
CA PRO A 264 23.46 33.17 -18.85
C PRO A 264 22.47 32.91 -20.00
N ASP A 265 22.89 33.06 -21.26
CA ASP A 265 21.98 33.11 -22.40
C ASP A 265 21.63 31.74 -23.02
N LEU A 266 22.23 30.64 -22.55
CA LEU A 266 21.94 29.29 -23.07
C LEU A 266 20.76 28.60 -22.35
N LEU A 267 20.34 29.11 -21.19
CA LEU A 267 19.27 28.52 -20.38
C LEU A 267 17.87 28.81 -20.92
N HIS A 268 17.70 29.90 -21.68
CA HIS A 268 16.40 30.32 -22.20
C HIS A 268 15.92 29.48 -23.41
N THR A 269 16.84 28.90 -24.19
CA THR A 269 16.49 28.15 -25.40
C THR A 269 15.97 26.73 -25.11
N ILE A 270 16.22 26.18 -23.93
CA ILE A 270 15.82 24.80 -23.58
C ILE A 270 14.38 24.76 -23.03
N GLN A 271 13.86 25.85 -22.46
CA GLN A 271 12.51 25.89 -21.89
C GLN A 271 11.39 25.90 -22.94
N GLU A 272 11.62 26.41 -24.15
CA GLU A 272 10.53 26.61 -25.13
C GLU A 272 10.19 25.39 -26.01
N THR A 273 10.97 24.31 -25.99
CA THR A 273 10.74 23.18 -26.92
C THR A 273 9.89 22.03 -26.36
N PHE A 274 9.42 22.11 -25.11
CA PHE A 274 8.58 21.05 -24.52
C PHE A 274 7.10 21.46 -24.44
N VAL A 275 6.51 21.68 -25.61
CA VAL A 275 5.05 21.69 -25.77
C VAL A 275 4.57 20.23 -25.91
N PHE A 276 3.64 19.86 -25.03
CA PHE A 276 2.84 18.65 -25.00
C PHE A 276 2.65 17.95 -26.36
N ARG A 277 3.10 16.70 -26.46
CA ARG A 277 2.46 15.72 -27.34
C ARG A 277 2.15 14.45 -26.55
N LYS A 278 0.88 14.37 -26.15
CA LYS A 278 0.20 13.20 -25.59
C LYS A 278 -0.05 12.28 -26.79
N GLU A 279 0.55 11.09 -26.85
CA GLU A 279 -0.05 9.85 -27.41
C GLU A 279 0.96 8.69 -27.59
N GLN A 280 0.60 7.55 -26.99
CA GLN A 280 0.94 6.13 -27.29
C GLN A 280 2.32 5.53 -26.94
N PRO A 281 2.37 4.32 -26.35
CA PRO A 281 3.59 3.57 -26.03
C PRO A 281 3.95 2.58 -27.14
N MET A 282 5.19 2.60 -27.63
CA MET A 282 5.71 1.55 -28.51
C MET A 282 7.14 1.19 -28.10
N TRP A 283 7.34 -0.10 -27.86
CA TRP A 283 8.61 -0.76 -27.68
C TRP A 283 9.58 -0.42 -28.81
N TYR A 284 10.82 -0.03 -28.51
CA TYR A 284 11.90 -0.12 -29.49
C TYR A 284 13.25 -0.38 -28.84
N GLN A 285 13.82 -1.53 -29.17
CA GLN A 285 15.20 -1.92 -28.95
C GLN A 285 16.03 -1.23 -30.04
N ARG A 286 17.02 -0.40 -29.69
CA ARG A 286 17.88 0.28 -30.68
C ARG A 286 19.31 -0.23 -30.57
N THR A 287 19.68 -1.08 -31.52
CA THR A 287 21.07 -1.42 -31.85
C THR A 287 21.78 -0.16 -32.36
N ILE A 288 22.94 0.16 -31.77
CA ILE A 288 23.77 1.30 -32.19
C ILE A 288 24.79 0.80 -33.21
N THR A 289 24.69 1.29 -34.45
CA THR A 289 25.76 1.17 -35.46
C THR A 289 26.52 2.49 -35.50
N LEU A 290 27.81 2.47 -35.21
CA LEU A 290 28.70 3.63 -35.33
C LEU A 290 29.09 3.83 -36.80
N SER A 291 28.85 5.03 -37.33
CA SER A 291 29.35 5.47 -38.63
C SER A 291 30.35 6.60 -38.43
N GLU A 292 31.56 6.43 -38.96
CA GLU A 292 32.65 7.39 -38.89
C GLU A 292 32.36 8.69 -39.69
N LYS A 293 32.92 9.81 -39.19
CA LYS A 293 32.91 11.13 -39.83
C LYS A 293 33.64 11.13 -41.17
N PRO A 294 33.16 11.84 -42.22
CA PRO A 294 34.01 12.19 -43.35
C PRO A 294 35.05 13.24 -42.95
N ARG A 295 36.31 12.98 -43.29
CA ARG A 295 37.42 13.93 -43.22
C ARG A 295 37.21 15.06 -44.23
N GLY A 296 37.45 16.29 -43.79
CA GLY A 296 37.39 17.49 -44.64
C GLY A 296 38.44 17.46 -45.74
N VAL A 297 38.07 17.99 -46.91
CA VAL A 297 38.99 18.29 -48.01
C VAL A 297 39.26 19.78 -47.96
N SER A 298 40.54 20.11 -47.77
CA SER A 298 41.14 21.41 -48.06
C SER A 298 41.60 21.40 -49.52
N SER A 299 41.33 22.48 -50.25
CA SER A 299 42.20 22.93 -51.34
C SER A 299 41.90 24.40 -51.69
N ASP A 300 42.93 25.22 -51.49
CA ASP A 300 43.10 26.60 -51.96
C ASP A 300 43.12 26.75 -53.49
N ASN A 301 43.08 28.03 -53.90
CA ASN A 301 43.54 28.66 -55.15
C ASN A 301 42.57 28.78 -56.33
N ARG A 302 41.85 29.91 -56.43
CA ARG A 302 42.31 31.15 -57.09
C ARG A 302 41.27 32.26 -56.98
#